data_AF-A0A953WK82-F1
#
_entry.id   AF-A0A953WK82-F1
#
_cell.length_a   1.000
_cell.length_b   1.000
_cell.length_c   1.000
_cell.angle_alpha   90.00
_cell.angle_beta   90.00
_cell.angle_gamma   90.00
#
_symmetry.space_group_name_H-M   'P 1'
#
loop_
_entity.id
_entity.type
_entity.pdbx_description
1 polymer ?
#
loop_
_entity_poly.entity_id
_entity_poly.type
_entity_poly.pdbx_seq_one_letter_code
_entity_poly.pdbx_strand_id
1 'polypeptide(L)'
;RGSVLLRESVNVTAAGGPTPQTDWKPDDLSPDLSRSMTGETLSAAREAICAAYGILPALMSAATTGPLVREAQRHLAAWVLQPIAEILVEEASEKLGGEIEIDVLRPLQAFDAGGRARAFAGMIEGFAAAKAAGLTPDQVKSALEFLDATPADYRN
;
A
#
# COMPACT_ATOMS: atom_id res chain seq x y z
N ARG A 1 -17.88 30.34 9.21
CA ARG A 1 -19.17 31.04 9.50
C ARG A 1 -19.31 31.17 11.01
N GLY A 2 -18.72 32.22 11.59
CA GLY A 2 -18.87 32.62 12.99
C GLY A 2 -18.71 34.13 13.01
N SER A 3 -19.72 34.83 13.52
CA SER A 3 -19.92 36.25 13.28
C SER A 3 -19.93 37.06 14.58
N VAL A 4 -19.15 38.15 14.56
CA VAL A 4 -19.25 39.38 15.35
C VAL A 4 -18.75 39.32 16.80
N LEU A 5 -17.63 40.01 17.05
CA LEU A 5 -17.30 40.58 18.36
C LEU A 5 -18.14 41.85 18.52
N LEU A 6 -19.23 41.75 19.27
CA LEU A 6 -19.99 42.92 19.69
C LEU A 6 -19.21 43.57 20.83
N ARG A 7 -18.46 44.63 20.52
CA ARG A 7 -17.82 45.43 21.56
C ARG A 7 -18.93 46.20 22.28
N GLU A 8 -19.36 45.69 23.43
CA GLU A 8 -20.24 46.40 24.36
C GLU A 8 -19.45 47.56 24.98
N SER A 9 -19.14 48.60 24.20
CA SER A 9 -18.61 49.83 24.75
C SER A 9 -19.75 50.59 25.43
N VAL A 10 -19.64 50.73 26.75
CA VAL A 10 -20.39 51.72 27.54
C VAL A 10 -20.23 53.07 26.83
N ASN A 11 -21.34 53.73 26.57
CA ASN A 11 -21.46 55.00 25.86
C ASN A 11 -20.44 56.02 26.42
N VAL A 12 -19.29 56.19 25.77
CA VAL A 12 -18.38 57.31 26.06
C VAL A 12 -18.83 58.46 25.18
N THR A 13 -19.58 59.37 25.77
CA THR A 13 -19.89 60.68 25.19
C THR A 13 -18.60 61.49 25.08
N ALA A 14 -17.77 61.20 24.08
CA ALA A 14 -16.70 62.10 23.67
C ALA A 14 -17.33 63.27 22.90
N ALA A 15 -17.06 64.49 23.37
CA ALA A 15 -17.66 65.72 22.90
C ALA A 15 -17.61 65.87 21.35
N GLY A 16 -18.79 65.91 20.73
CA GLY A 16 -19.05 66.68 19.50
C GLY A 16 -18.50 66.17 18.17
N GLY A 17 -18.11 64.90 18.03
CA GLY A 17 -17.70 64.31 16.74
C GLY A 17 -18.75 63.34 16.16
N PRO A 18 -18.83 63.16 14.83
CA PRO A 18 -19.76 62.22 14.21
C PRO A 18 -19.52 60.80 14.75
N THR A 19 -20.60 60.16 15.18
CA THR A 19 -20.67 58.79 15.71
C THR A 19 -19.96 57.82 14.74
N PRO A 20 -19.10 56.89 15.19
CA PRO A 20 -18.40 55.97 14.30
C PRO A 20 -19.40 55.03 13.61
N GLN A 21 -19.82 55.35 12.40
CA GLN A 21 -20.63 54.47 11.54
C GLN A 21 -19.79 53.42 10.81
N THR A 22 -18.47 53.46 10.97
CA THR A 22 -17.52 52.68 10.16
C THR A 22 -17.20 51.28 10.73
N ASP A 23 -17.65 50.97 11.95
CA ASP A 23 -17.26 49.74 12.67
C ASP A 23 -18.14 48.51 12.36
N TRP A 24 -18.99 48.58 11.33
CA TRP A 24 -20.01 47.56 11.05
C TRP A 24 -19.65 46.64 9.88
N LYS A 25 -18.36 46.29 9.75
CA LYS A 25 -17.95 45.23 8.80
C LYS A 25 -17.78 43.91 9.56
N PRO A 26 -18.37 42.81 9.08
CA PRO A 26 -18.07 41.49 9.62
C PRO A 26 -16.59 41.18 9.41
N ASP A 27 -15.83 41.11 10.50
CA ASP A 27 -14.45 40.61 10.48
C ASP A 27 -14.47 39.08 10.64
N ASP A 28 -13.78 38.40 9.74
CA ASP A 28 -13.51 36.97 9.87
C ASP A 28 -12.34 36.80 10.84
N LEU A 29 -12.63 36.25 12.02
CA LEU A 29 -11.63 35.94 13.04
C LEU A 29 -10.97 34.58 12.82
N SER A 30 -11.35 33.87 11.76
CA SER A 30 -10.78 32.56 11.45
C SER A 30 -9.31 32.73 11.05
N PRO A 31 -8.37 31.98 11.66
CA PRO A 31 -6.98 31.96 11.22
C PRO A 31 -6.88 31.50 9.75
N ASP A 32 -6.03 32.16 8.96
CA ASP A 32 -5.74 31.68 7.60
C ASP A 32 -4.91 30.39 7.66
N LEU A 33 -5.51 29.31 7.18
CA LEU A 33 -4.92 27.97 7.13
C LEU A 33 -4.33 27.64 5.76
N SER A 34 -4.28 28.57 4.80
CA SER A 34 -3.74 28.33 3.45
C SER A 34 -2.31 27.77 3.45
N ARG A 35 -1.53 28.07 4.49
CA ARG A 35 -0.13 27.61 4.68
C ARG A 35 0.03 26.47 5.68
N SER A 36 -1.08 25.92 6.19
CA SER A 36 -1.05 24.91 7.26
C SER A 36 -0.69 23.50 6.79
N MET A 37 -0.59 23.27 5.48
CA MET A 37 -0.25 21.98 4.87
C MET A 37 -1.07 20.79 5.41
N THR A 38 -2.35 21.04 5.69
CA THR A 38 -3.24 20.05 6.33
C THR A 38 -3.48 18.84 5.43
N GLY A 39 -3.50 19.04 4.10
CA GLY A 39 -3.63 17.96 3.13
C GLY A 39 -2.40 17.04 3.11
N GLU A 40 -1.21 17.63 3.05
CA GLU A 40 0.07 16.92 3.04
C GLU A 40 0.28 16.17 4.35
N THR A 41 0.02 16.82 5.48
CA THR A 41 0.14 16.20 6.80
C THR A 41 -0.82 15.02 6.95
N LEU A 42 -2.05 15.14 6.43
CA LEU A 42 -3.02 14.05 6.42
C LEU A 42 -2.57 12.88 5.52
N SER A 43 -2.02 13.16 4.34
CA SER A 43 -1.48 12.12 3.45
C SER A 43 -0.33 11.38 4.12
N ALA A 44 0.65 12.11 4.66
CA ALA A 44 1.79 11.54 5.36
C ALA A 44 1.37 10.68 6.56
N ALA A 45 0.38 11.14 7.34
CA ALA A 45 -0.16 10.37 8.45
C ALA A 45 -0.81 9.06 7.99
N ARG A 46 -1.60 9.10 6.91
CA ARG A 46 -2.20 7.89 6.33
C ARG A 46 -1.16 6.90 5.83
N GLU A 47 -0.13 7.39 5.14
CA GLU A 47 0.98 6.57 4.63
C GLU A 47 1.77 5.91 5.77
N ALA A 48 2.08 6.67 6.83
CA ALA A 48 2.76 6.15 8.01
C ALA A 48 1.94 5.05 8.72
N ILE A 49 0.63 5.24 8.87
CA ILE A 49 -0.26 4.21 9.43
C ILE A 49 -0.26 2.97 8.55
N CYS A 50 -0.39 3.11 7.22
CA CYS A 50 -0.35 1.95 6.32
C CYS A 50 0.97 1.19 6.47
N ALA A 51 2.10 1.89 6.46
CA ALA A 51 3.42 1.29 6.62
C ALA A 51 3.59 0.56 7.97
N ALA A 52 3.03 1.08 9.05
CA ALA A 52 3.07 0.44 10.37
C ALA A 52 2.38 -0.93 10.40
N TYR A 53 1.37 -1.14 9.56
CA TYR A 53 0.69 -2.43 9.39
C TYR A 53 1.21 -3.24 8.18
N GLY A 54 2.33 -2.81 7.58
CA GLY A 54 2.91 -3.41 6.37
C GLY A 54 2.02 -3.33 5.12
N ILE A 55 1.01 -2.46 5.15
CA ILE A 55 0.17 -2.13 3.99
C ILE A 55 0.94 -1.11 3.16
N LEU A 56 1.27 -1.45 1.92
CA LEU A 56 1.93 -0.52 1.02
C LEU A 56 0.99 0.65 0.71
N PRO A 57 1.38 1.92 0.95
CA PRO A 57 0.47 3.06 0.77
C PRO A 57 -0.07 3.20 -0.65
N ALA A 58 0.68 2.69 -1.63
CA ALA A 58 0.26 2.62 -3.03
C ALA A 58 -1.09 1.92 -3.21
N LEU A 59 -1.49 0.98 -2.35
CA LEU A 59 -2.81 0.32 -2.42
C LEU A 59 -3.99 1.28 -2.23
N MET A 60 -3.78 2.37 -1.49
CA MET A 60 -4.84 3.34 -1.16
C MET A 60 -4.90 4.51 -2.15
N SER A 61 -4.05 4.49 -3.19
CA SER A 61 -4.07 5.50 -4.25
C SER A 61 -5.21 5.25 -5.23
N ALA A 62 -5.86 6.33 -5.67
CA ALA A 62 -6.87 6.26 -6.73
C ALA A 62 -6.27 5.86 -8.11
N ALA A 63 -4.97 6.02 -8.29
CA ALA A 63 -4.26 5.69 -9.53
C ALA A 63 -3.76 4.22 -9.58
N THR A 64 -4.17 3.40 -8.61
CA THR A 64 -3.67 2.03 -8.46
C THR A 64 -4.09 1.14 -9.63
N THR A 65 -3.18 0.30 -10.09
CA THR A 65 -3.43 -0.66 -11.18
C THR A 65 -3.52 -2.09 -10.65
N GLY A 66 -4.28 -2.94 -11.35
CA GLY A 66 -4.45 -4.35 -10.97
C GLY A 66 -3.15 -5.13 -10.72
N PRO A 67 -2.09 -4.99 -11.55
CA PRO A 67 -0.78 -5.59 -11.26
C PRO A 67 -0.18 -5.14 -9.93
N LEU A 68 -0.23 -3.83 -9.63
CA LEU A 68 0.29 -3.30 -8.37
C LEU A 68 -0.48 -3.84 -7.17
N VAL A 69 -1.82 -3.94 -7.26
CA VAL A 69 -2.64 -4.52 -6.18
C VAL A 69 -2.18 -5.94 -5.87
N ARG A 70 -1.93 -6.76 -6.89
CA ARG A 70 -1.52 -8.15 -6.70
C ARG A 70 -0.15 -8.25 -6.02
N GLU A 71 0.82 -7.44 -6.43
CA GLU A 71 2.14 -7.44 -5.79
C GLU A 71 2.09 -6.92 -4.35
N ALA A 72 1.28 -5.89 -4.09
CA ALA A 72 1.11 -5.37 -2.74
C ALA A 72 0.37 -6.37 -1.81
N GLN A 73 -0.60 -7.12 -2.34
CA GLN A 73 -1.26 -8.21 -1.61
C GLN A 73 -0.30 -9.37 -1.33
N ARG A 74 0.55 -9.74 -2.30
CA ARG A 74 1.58 -10.78 -2.09
C ARG A 74 2.60 -10.34 -1.05
N HIS A 75 3.03 -9.08 -1.09
CA HIS A 75 3.90 -8.50 -0.07
C HIS A 75 3.25 -8.59 1.32
N LEU A 76 2.02 -8.10 1.47
CA LEU A 76 1.31 -8.13 2.75
C LEU A 76 1.15 -9.57 3.28
N ALA A 77 0.76 -10.50 2.42
CA ALA A 77 0.57 -11.89 2.81
C ALA A 77 1.89 -12.54 3.25
N ALA A 78 2.97 -12.34 2.50
CA ALA A 78 4.27 -12.96 2.77
C ALA A 78 4.95 -12.38 4.01
N TRP A 79 4.93 -11.05 4.18
CA TRP A 79 5.75 -10.36 5.19
C TRP A 79 5.01 -10.06 6.48
N VAL A 80 3.68 -10.03 6.47
CA VAL A 80 2.88 -9.66 7.65
C VAL A 80 1.96 -10.79 8.06
N LEU A 81 1.13 -11.30 7.14
CA LEU A 81 0.08 -12.24 7.51
C LEU A 81 0.62 -13.65 7.76
N GLN A 82 1.59 -14.12 6.98
CA GLN A 82 2.16 -15.47 7.13
C GLN A 82 2.81 -15.67 8.51
N PRO A 83 3.68 -14.75 9.01
CA PRO A 83 4.21 -14.86 10.37
C PRO A 83 3.13 -14.83 11.46
N ILE A 84 2.09 -14.01 11.30
CA ILE A 84 0.96 -13.94 12.25
C ILE A 84 0.17 -15.26 12.22
N ALA A 85 -0.04 -15.83 11.03
CA ALA A 85 -0.71 -17.11 10.84
C ALA A 85 0.05 -18.26 11.50
N GLU A 86 1.39 -18.25 11.44
CA GLU A 86 2.24 -19.25 12.09
C GLU A 86 2.10 -19.22 13.62
N ILE A 87 2.11 -18.04 14.23
CA ILE A 87 1.87 -17.88 15.68
C ILE A 87 0.45 -18.35 16.04
N LEU A 88 -0.55 -18.00 15.22
CA LEU A 88 -1.93 -18.46 15.42
C LEU A 88 -2.06 -19.99 15.32
N VAL A 89 -1.35 -20.60 14.37
CA VAL A 89 -1.33 -22.05 14.15
C VAL A 89 -0.77 -22.78 15.36
N GLU A 90 0.35 -22.33 15.90
CA GLU A 90 0.98 -22.92 17.09
C GLU A 90 0.00 -22.92 18.27
N GLU A 91 -0.56 -21.75 18.59
CA GLU A 91 -1.49 -21.57 19.70
C GLU A 91 -2.81 -22.34 19.50
N ALA A 92 -3.35 -22.33 18.27
CA ALA A 92 -4.59 -23.01 17.96
C ALA A 92 -4.40 -24.55 18.03
N SER A 93 -3.27 -25.06 17.55
CA SER A 93 -2.98 -26.48 17.57
C SER A 93 -2.86 -27.01 18.99
N GLU A 94 -2.20 -26.26 19.88
CA GLU A 94 -2.12 -26.59 21.31
C GLU A 94 -3.50 -26.62 21.96
N LYS A 95 -4.31 -25.56 21.75
CA LYS A 95 -5.63 -25.42 22.39
C LYS A 95 -6.67 -26.41 21.88
N LEU A 96 -6.65 -26.74 20.60
CA LEU A 96 -7.66 -27.57 19.96
C LEU A 96 -7.27 -29.05 19.89
N GLY A 97 -6.03 -29.39 20.29
CA GLY A 97 -5.57 -30.78 20.41
C GLY A 97 -5.40 -31.49 19.07
N GLY A 98 -5.17 -30.73 18.00
CA GLY A 98 -4.98 -31.26 16.64
C GLY A 98 -4.14 -30.32 15.80
N GLU A 99 -3.53 -30.85 14.73
CA GLU A 99 -2.72 -30.05 13.81
C GLU A 99 -3.61 -29.09 13.01
N ILE A 100 -3.33 -27.79 13.10
CA ILE A 100 -4.04 -26.75 12.37
C ILE A 100 -3.07 -26.10 11.39
N GLU A 101 -3.52 -25.88 10.17
CA GLU A 101 -2.76 -25.16 9.14
C GLU A 101 -3.57 -23.95 8.69
N ILE A 102 -2.93 -22.78 8.62
CA ILE A 102 -3.49 -21.56 8.05
C ILE A 102 -2.61 -21.16 6.88
N ASP A 103 -3.19 -21.12 5.69
CA ASP A 103 -2.49 -20.67 4.48
C ASP A 103 -3.08 -19.38 3.93
N VAL A 104 -2.21 -18.37 3.84
CA VAL A 104 -2.54 -17.04 3.31
C VAL A 104 -1.98 -16.80 1.91
N LEU A 105 -1.24 -17.76 1.34
CA LEU A 105 -0.48 -17.60 0.09
C LEU A 105 -1.09 -18.34 -1.10
N ARG A 106 -1.60 -19.58 -0.97
CA ARG A 106 -2.15 -20.32 -2.14
C ARG A 106 -3.30 -19.57 -2.84
N PRO A 107 -4.25 -18.91 -2.15
CA PRO A 107 -5.32 -18.17 -2.83
C PRO A 107 -4.82 -17.03 -3.73
N LEU A 108 -3.69 -16.41 -3.39
CA LEU A 108 -3.06 -15.36 -4.20
C LEU A 108 -2.40 -15.91 -5.47
N GLN A 109 -2.03 -17.19 -5.49
CA GLN A 109 -1.46 -17.85 -6.67
C GLN A 109 -2.51 -18.21 -7.72
N ALA A 110 -3.79 -18.37 -7.35
CA ALA A 110 -4.87 -18.71 -8.29
C ALA A 110 -5.06 -17.62 -9.37
N PHE A 111 -4.75 -16.36 -9.06
CA PHE A 111 -4.80 -15.24 -10.00
C PHE A 111 -3.59 -15.18 -10.96
N ASP A 112 -2.58 -16.04 -10.79
CA ASP A 112 -1.40 -16.16 -11.65
C ASP A 112 -1.43 -17.40 -12.58
N ALA A 113 -2.57 -18.08 -12.69
CA ALA A 113 -2.75 -19.18 -13.65
C ALA A 113 -2.42 -18.73 -15.10
N GLY A 114 -2.71 -17.47 -15.44
CA GLY A 114 -2.37 -16.90 -16.76
C GLY A 114 -0.88 -16.62 -16.96
N GLY A 115 -0.12 -16.34 -15.90
CA GLY A 115 1.35 -16.23 -15.96
C GLY A 115 1.96 -17.61 -16.19
N ARG A 116 1.52 -18.60 -15.39
CA ARG A 116 1.93 -20.01 -15.53
C ARG A 116 1.60 -20.57 -16.91
N ALA A 117 0.41 -20.30 -17.44
CA ALA A 117 0.01 -20.75 -18.77
C ALA A 117 0.87 -20.13 -19.89
N ARG A 118 1.21 -18.84 -19.79
CA ARG A 118 2.10 -18.16 -20.74
C ARG A 118 3.54 -18.68 -20.65
N ALA A 119 4.05 -18.87 -19.43
CA ALA A 119 5.38 -19.46 -19.22
C ALA A 119 5.45 -20.88 -19.80
N PHE A 120 4.42 -21.69 -19.59
CA PHE A 120 4.33 -23.03 -20.15
C PHE A 120 4.26 -23.03 -21.68
N ALA A 121 3.46 -22.14 -22.28
CA ALA A 121 3.42 -21.98 -23.74
C ALA A 121 4.80 -21.58 -24.31
N GLY A 122 5.47 -20.60 -23.69
CA GLY A 122 6.82 -20.19 -24.09
C GLY A 122 7.85 -21.30 -23.93
N MET A 123 7.71 -22.17 -22.93
CA MET A 123 8.57 -23.35 -22.75
C MET A 123 8.38 -24.37 -23.88
N ILE A 124 7.14 -24.64 -24.28
CA ILE A 124 6.82 -25.51 -25.41
C ILE A 124 7.39 -24.96 -26.71
N GLU A 125 7.21 -23.65 -26.96
CA GLU A 125 7.78 -22.97 -28.13
C GLU A 125 9.31 -23.05 -28.14
N GLY A 126 9.94 -22.83 -26.98
CA GLY A 126 11.38 -22.98 -26.80
C GLY A 126 11.88 -24.38 -27.12
N PHE A 127 11.18 -25.42 -26.66
CA PHE A 127 11.51 -26.81 -27.01
C PHE A 127 11.32 -27.12 -28.49
N ALA A 128 10.29 -26.56 -29.13
CA ALA A 128 10.08 -26.71 -30.56
C ALA A 128 11.23 -26.07 -31.37
N ALA A 129 11.67 -24.87 -30.97
CA ALA A 129 12.81 -24.18 -31.57
C ALA A 129 14.12 -24.94 -31.35
N ALA A 130 14.37 -25.44 -30.13
CA ALA A 130 15.54 -26.23 -29.81
C ALA A 130 15.62 -27.52 -30.65
N LYS A 131 14.48 -28.20 -30.81
CA LYS A 131 14.35 -29.38 -31.68
C LYS A 131 14.63 -29.04 -33.14
N ALA A 132 14.12 -27.92 -33.65
CA ALA A 132 14.39 -27.45 -35.01
C ALA A 132 15.86 -27.10 -35.23
N ALA A 133 16.54 -26.57 -34.21
CA ALA A 133 17.98 -26.30 -34.22
C ALA A 133 18.85 -27.55 -34.04
N GLY A 134 18.25 -28.74 -33.81
CA GLY A 134 18.99 -29.99 -33.63
C GLY A 134 19.70 -30.12 -32.28
N LEU A 135 19.30 -29.34 -31.26
CA LEU A 135 19.86 -29.46 -29.92
C LEU A 135 19.47 -30.80 -29.28
N THR A 136 20.44 -31.45 -28.65
CA THR A 136 20.17 -32.70 -27.91
C THR A 136 19.46 -32.41 -26.59
N PRO A 137 18.72 -33.38 -26.02
CA PRO A 137 18.11 -33.23 -24.70
C PRO A 137 19.11 -32.81 -23.62
N ASP A 138 20.35 -33.30 -23.69
CA ASP A 138 21.41 -32.94 -22.75
C ASP A 138 21.85 -31.47 -22.89
N GLN A 139 21.96 -30.95 -24.12
CA GLN A 139 22.29 -29.54 -24.36
C GLN A 139 21.18 -28.61 -23.85
N VAL A 140 19.91 -29.00 -24.04
CA VAL A 140 18.76 -28.26 -23.53
C VAL A 140 18.73 -28.30 -21.99
N LYS A 141 19.01 -29.46 -21.41
CA LYS A 141 19.10 -29.64 -19.95
C LYS A 141 20.19 -28.77 -19.35
N SER A 142 21.41 -28.78 -19.92
CA SER A 142 22.50 -27.93 -19.45
C SER A 142 22.19 -26.43 -19.57
N ALA A 143 21.43 -26.02 -20.60
CA ALA A 143 20.99 -24.63 -20.72
C ALA A 143 19.95 -24.23 -19.65
N LEU A 144 19.05 -25.15 -19.27
CA LEU A 144 18.10 -24.93 -18.18
C LEU A 144 18.81 -24.89 -16.81
N GLU A 145 19.77 -25.79 -16.59
CA GLU A 145 20.59 -25.83 -15.37
C GLU A 145 21.46 -24.57 -15.21
N PHE A 146 21.96 -24.00 -16.32
CA PHE A 146 22.64 -22.71 -16.30
C PHE A 146 21.71 -21.57 -15.85
N LEU A 147 20.42 -21.64 -16.19
CA LEU A 147 19.42 -20.65 -15.81
C LEU A 147 19.06 -20.72 -14.31
N ASP A 148 19.07 -21.93 -13.75
CA ASP A 148 18.81 -22.22 -12.32
C ASP A 148 20.04 -22.01 -11.41
N ALA A 149 21.21 -21.75 -11.98
CA ALA A 149 22.42 -21.50 -11.21
C ALA A 149 22.35 -20.14 -10.50
N THR A 150 21.63 -20.08 -9.38
CA THR A 150 21.83 -19.04 -8.36
C THR A 150 23.29 -19.06 -7.92
N PRO A 151 24.02 -17.93 -7.92
CA PRO A 151 25.34 -17.85 -7.30
C PRO A 151 25.24 -18.35 -5.86
N ALA A 152 26.09 -19.30 -5.50
CA ALA A 152 26.10 -19.93 -4.18
C ALA A 152 26.36 -18.94 -3.01
N ASP A 153 26.70 -17.68 -3.31
CA ASP A 153 27.13 -16.65 -2.35
C ASP A 153 25.98 -15.90 -1.65
N TYR A 154 24.71 -16.18 -1.94
CA TYR A 154 23.55 -15.51 -1.32
C TYR A 154 22.77 -16.37 -0.31
N ARG A 155 23.38 -17.41 0.24
CA ARG A 155 22.87 -18.13 1.42
C ARG A 155 23.77 -17.82 2.62
N ASN A 156 23.60 -16.63 3.18
CA ASN A 156 23.97 -16.31 4.57
C ASN A 156 22.71 -16.33 5.41
#